data_AF-A0A0W4ZQX2-F1
#
_entry.id   AF-A0A0W4ZQX2-F1
#
_cell.length_a   1.000
_cell.length_b   1.000
_cell.length_c   1.000
_cell.angle_alpha   90.00
_cell.angle_beta   90.00
_cell.angle_gamma   90.00
#
_symmetry.space_group_name_H-M   'P 1'
#
loop_
_entity.id
_entity.type
_entity.pdbx_description
1 polymer ?
#
loop_
_entity_poly.entity_id
_entity_poly.type
_entity_poly.pdbx_seq_one_letter_code
_entity_poly.pdbx_strand_id
1 'polypeptide(L)'
;MIKTKALMSLLSQSLDSSITSSILLTSSGQLLSQASKSQKNARIHAAFAAQIWSLYEKIGLDGDIGSLTGENKKIYGCNWLGIECLTGNLLILCIRFPHPEKSLHVSVLSEPILLCLVGNESSKLGFMHMKAKSIEKYLLNELEEIRDI
;
A
#
# COMPACT_ATOMS: atom_id res chain seq x y z
N MET A 1 8.15 12.58 13.25
CA MET A 1 8.77 11.61 12.32
C MET A 1 8.56 10.21 12.89
N ILE A 2 7.83 9.31 12.22
CA ILE A 2 7.63 7.94 12.73
C ILE A 2 9.00 7.23 12.78
N LYS A 3 9.32 6.62 13.92
CA LYS A 3 10.60 5.92 14.11
C LYS A 3 10.62 4.65 13.24
N THR A 4 11.67 4.46 12.45
CA THR A 4 11.86 3.30 11.55
C THR A 4 11.70 1.94 12.26
N LYS A 5 12.13 1.84 13.52
CA LYS A 5 11.96 0.63 14.35
C LYS A 5 10.49 0.32 14.64
N ALA A 6 9.67 1.35 14.90
CA ALA A 6 8.25 1.18 15.16
C ALA A 6 7.52 0.69 13.89
N LEU A 7 7.85 1.27 12.72
CA LEU A 7 7.33 0.81 11.43
C LEU A 7 7.68 -0.66 11.15
N MET A 8 8.92 -1.06 11.37
CA MET A 8 9.33 -2.46 11.17
C MET A 8 8.58 -3.41 12.11
N SER A 9 8.40 -3.02 13.37
CA SER A 9 7.62 -3.80 14.35
C SER A 9 6.16 -3.96 13.89
N LEU A 10 5.52 -2.87 13.44
CA LEU A 10 4.16 -2.88 12.91
C LEU A 10 4.04 -3.80 11.69
N LEU A 11 4.93 -3.66 10.70
CA LEU A 11 4.91 -4.50 9.50
C LEU A 11 5.10 -5.99 9.86
N SER A 12 5.93 -6.29 10.87
CA SER A 12 6.17 -7.65 11.34
C SER A 12 4.91 -8.32 11.89
N GLN A 13 3.94 -7.56 12.42
CA GLN A 13 2.67 -8.11 12.92
C GLN A 13 1.77 -8.67 11.81
N SER A 14 1.96 -8.22 10.56
CA SER A 14 1.25 -8.82 9.43
C SER A 14 1.83 -10.17 8.99
N LEU A 15 3.05 -10.51 9.39
CA LEU A 15 3.68 -11.77 8.99
C LEU A 15 3.08 -12.95 9.76
N ASP A 16 2.99 -14.08 9.09
CA ASP A 16 2.63 -15.38 9.68
C ASP A 16 3.10 -16.52 8.76
N SER A 17 2.55 -17.73 8.94
CA SER A 17 2.86 -18.88 8.08
C SER A 17 2.45 -18.68 6.61
N SER A 18 1.53 -17.77 6.32
CA SER A 18 1.00 -17.49 4.98
C SER A 18 1.60 -16.23 4.35
N ILE A 19 1.88 -15.18 5.13
CA ILE A 19 2.45 -13.91 4.65
C ILE A 19 3.94 -13.85 5.00
N THR A 20 4.77 -13.84 3.97
CA THR A 20 6.23 -13.97 4.06
C THR A 20 6.97 -12.64 4.07
N SER A 21 6.37 -11.59 3.50
CA SER A 21 6.94 -10.24 3.48
C SER A 21 5.86 -9.18 3.59
N SER A 22 6.18 -8.09 4.29
CA SER A 22 5.39 -6.88 4.40
C SER A 22 6.29 -5.69 4.15
N ILE A 23 5.95 -4.88 3.15
CA ILE A 23 6.87 -3.94 2.51
C ILE A 23 6.15 -2.60 2.36
N LEU A 24 6.74 -1.55 2.90
CA LEU A 24 6.26 -0.18 2.74
C LEU A 24 7.16 0.55 1.74
N LEU A 25 6.58 1.17 0.73
CA LEU A 25 7.31 1.77 -0.39
C LEU A 25 6.60 3.02 -0.93
N THR A 26 7.33 3.83 -1.69
CA THR A 26 6.76 4.93 -2.47
C THR A 26 6.08 4.41 -3.74
N SER A 27 5.23 5.23 -4.37
CA SER A 27 4.66 4.93 -5.70
C SER A 27 5.73 4.73 -6.79
N SER A 28 6.92 5.30 -6.61
CA SER A 28 8.09 5.11 -7.48
C SER A 28 8.90 3.82 -7.21
N GLY A 29 8.53 3.03 -6.19
CA GLY A 29 9.18 1.77 -5.85
C GLY A 29 10.36 1.87 -4.89
N GLN A 30 10.61 3.05 -4.31
CA GLN A 30 11.63 3.21 -3.28
C GLN A 30 11.15 2.55 -1.97
N LEU A 31 11.99 1.69 -1.41
CA LEU A 31 11.71 1.02 -0.15
C LEU A 31 11.80 1.98 1.04
N LEU A 32 10.72 2.13 1.80
CA LEU A 32 10.66 2.93 3.02
C LEU A 32 10.92 2.09 4.28
N SER A 33 10.28 0.92 4.37
CA SER A 33 10.46 -0.04 5.47
C SER A 33 10.05 -1.44 5.03
N GLN A 34 10.50 -2.46 5.75
CA GLN A 34 10.16 -3.85 5.46
C GLN A 34 10.16 -4.71 6.71
N ALA A 35 9.33 -5.74 6.70
CA ALA A 35 9.45 -6.94 7.49
C ALA A 35 9.50 -8.12 6.52
N SER A 36 10.70 -8.64 6.27
CA SER A 36 10.93 -9.77 5.35
C SER A 36 12.21 -10.49 5.74
N LYS A 37 12.32 -11.77 5.39
CA LYS A 37 13.54 -12.56 5.65
C LYS A 37 14.73 -12.15 4.76
N SER A 38 14.46 -11.63 3.57
CA SER A 38 15.48 -11.29 2.57
C SER A 38 15.29 -9.86 2.07
N GLN A 39 16.26 -9.00 2.39
CA GLN A 39 16.27 -7.61 1.94
C GLN A 39 16.34 -7.47 0.41
N LYS A 40 17.07 -8.38 -0.26
CA LYS A 40 17.17 -8.40 -1.73
C LYS A 40 15.80 -8.61 -2.36
N ASN A 41 15.11 -9.69 -2.00
CA ASN A 41 13.78 -10.01 -2.50
C ASN A 41 12.76 -8.90 -2.22
N ALA A 42 12.81 -8.26 -1.06
CA ALA A 42 11.89 -7.18 -0.76
C ALA A 42 12.09 -5.93 -1.63
N ARG A 43 13.34 -5.61 -2.03
CA ARG A 43 13.57 -4.55 -3.03
C ARG A 43 13.00 -4.92 -4.40
N ILE A 44 13.11 -6.19 -4.79
CA ILE A 44 12.53 -6.70 -6.05
C ILE A 44 11.00 -6.59 -6.00
N HIS A 45 10.38 -7.07 -4.92
CA HIS A 45 8.93 -6.98 -4.73
C HIS A 45 8.44 -5.53 -4.68
N ALA A 46 9.18 -4.61 -4.05
CA ALA A 46 8.83 -3.19 -4.02
C ALA A 46 8.82 -2.59 -5.44
N ALA A 47 9.88 -2.81 -6.22
CA ALA A 47 9.96 -2.33 -7.60
C ALA A 47 8.82 -2.90 -8.46
N PHE A 48 8.53 -4.19 -8.31
CA PHE A 48 7.46 -4.86 -9.05
C PHE A 48 6.07 -4.35 -8.65
N ALA A 49 5.82 -4.18 -7.35
CA ALA A 49 4.57 -3.63 -6.83
C ALA A 49 4.32 -2.21 -7.31
N ALA A 50 5.34 -1.35 -7.31
CA ALA A 50 5.24 0.00 -7.83
C ALA A 50 4.93 0.04 -9.34
N GLN A 51 5.59 -0.80 -10.13
CA GLN A 51 5.31 -0.89 -11.57
C GLN A 51 3.87 -1.31 -11.84
N ILE A 52 3.40 -2.39 -11.21
CA ILE A 52 2.01 -2.84 -11.32
C ILE A 52 1.06 -1.72 -10.91
N TRP A 53 1.30 -1.11 -9.75
CA TRP A 53 0.45 -0.04 -9.24
C TRP A 53 0.34 1.11 -10.23
N SER A 54 1.47 1.59 -10.76
CA SER A 54 1.50 2.71 -11.70
C SER A 54 0.68 2.45 -12.97
N LEU A 55 0.68 1.21 -13.46
CA LEU A 55 -0.11 0.82 -14.62
C LEU A 55 -1.61 0.88 -14.32
N TYR A 56 -2.04 0.27 -13.22
CA TYR A 56 -3.46 0.24 -12.84
C TYR A 56 -3.98 1.59 -12.35
N GLU A 57 -3.13 2.40 -11.70
CA GLU A 57 -3.47 3.76 -11.31
C GLU A 57 -3.73 4.63 -12.54
N LYS A 58 -2.88 4.52 -13.57
CA LYS A 58 -3.10 5.22 -14.84
C LYS A 58 -4.43 4.80 -15.49
N ILE A 59 -4.69 3.50 -15.61
CA ILE A 59 -5.96 2.99 -16.18
C ILE A 59 -7.17 3.49 -15.35
N GLY A 60 -7.04 3.55 -14.03
CA GLY A 60 -8.08 4.09 -13.15
C GLY A 60 -8.31 5.59 -13.34
N LEU A 61 -7.25 6.37 -13.55
CA LEU A 61 -7.31 7.82 -13.78
C LEU A 61 -7.85 8.19 -15.16
N ASP A 62 -7.56 7.38 -16.18
CA ASP A 62 -8.01 7.57 -17.56
C ASP A 62 -9.53 7.39 -17.70
N GLY A 63 -10.22 6.88 -16.67
CA GLY A 63 -11.69 6.84 -16.59
C GLY A 63 -12.34 5.63 -17.28
N ASP A 64 -11.54 4.80 -17.95
CA ASP A 64 -11.99 3.58 -18.61
C ASP A 64 -12.61 2.56 -17.64
N ILE A 65 -12.22 2.58 -16.35
CA ILE A 65 -12.84 1.74 -15.32
C ILE A 65 -14.18 2.33 -14.84
N GLY A 66 -14.27 3.67 -14.72
CA GLY A 66 -15.51 4.34 -14.33
C GLY A 66 -16.63 4.12 -15.36
N SER A 67 -16.28 4.12 -16.65
CA SER A 67 -17.23 3.86 -17.74
C SER A 67 -17.82 2.44 -17.70
N LEU A 68 -17.04 1.43 -17.28
CA LEU A 68 -17.50 0.04 -17.15
C LEU A 68 -18.46 -0.18 -15.97
N THR A 69 -18.40 0.68 -14.94
CA THR A 69 -19.24 0.55 -13.74
C THR A 69 -20.50 1.42 -13.79
N GLY A 70 -20.66 2.26 -14.82
CA GLY A 70 -21.77 3.20 -14.94
C GLY A 70 -21.74 4.32 -13.89
N GLU A 71 -20.70 4.38 -13.06
CA GLU A 71 -20.52 5.42 -12.06
C GLU A 71 -19.83 6.65 -12.67
N ASN A 72 -20.58 7.74 -12.77
CA ASN A 72 -20.09 9.04 -13.27
C ASN A 72 -19.32 9.82 -12.19
N LYS A 73 -18.47 9.13 -11.44
CA LYS A 73 -17.57 9.74 -10.46
C LYS A 73 -16.15 9.56 -10.97
N LYS A 74 -15.35 10.63 -10.93
CA LYS A 74 -13.90 10.50 -10.84
C LYS A 74 -13.60 9.69 -9.58
N ILE A 75 -13.62 8.36 -9.69
CA ILE A 75 -13.27 7.49 -8.58
C ILE A 75 -11.78 7.75 -8.33
N TYR A 76 -11.44 8.06 -7.09
CA TYR A 76 -10.07 8.37 -6.67
C TYR A 76 -9.13 7.18 -6.87
N GLY A 77 -8.68 6.94 -8.10
CA GLY A 77 -7.70 5.93 -8.48
C GLY A 77 -8.02 4.51 -7.99
N CYS A 78 -7.04 3.62 -8.15
CA CYS A 78 -7.06 2.31 -7.49
C CYS A 78 -6.89 2.51 -5.97
N ASN A 79 -7.51 1.66 -5.14
CA ASN A 79 -7.31 1.63 -3.68
C ASN A 79 -6.44 0.46 -3.24
N TRP A 80 -6.64 -0.71 -3.86
CA TRP A 80 -5.84 -1.90 -3.64
C TRP A 80 -5.90 -2.82 -4.85
N LEU A 81 -4.90 -3.67 -4.99
CA LEU A 81 -4.79 -4.71 -6.00
C LEU A 81 -4.47 -6.04 -5.31
N GLY A 82 -5.21 -7.08 -5.66
CA GLY A 82 -4.88 -8.47 -5.32
C GLY A 82 -4.46 -9.21 -6.58
N ILE A 83 -3.35 -9.93 -6.52
CA ILE A 83 -2.81 -10.70 -7.64
C ILE A 83 -2.59 -12.12 -7.17
N GLU A 84 -3.25 -13.05 -7.84
CA GLU A 84 -3.08 -14.48 -7.58
C GLU A 84 -2.04 -15.05 -8.54
N CYS A 85 -1.01 -15.69 -7.99
CA CYS A 85 -0.01 -16.42 -8.75
C CYS A 85 -0.02 -17.90 -8.35
N LEU A 86 0.52 -18.76 -9.21
CA LEU A 86 0.57 -20.20 -8.98
C LEU A 86 1.27 -20.59 -7.66
N THR A 87 2.28 -19.81 -7.25
CA THR A 87 3.12 -20.09 -6.07
C THR A 87 2.92 -19.10 -4.92
N GLY A 88 1.82 -18.34 -4.94
CA GLY A 88 1.44 -17.41 -3.88
C GLY A 88 0.77 -16.15 -4.39
N ASN A 89 0.38 -15.29 -3.46
CA ASN A 89 -0.41 -14.10 -3.77
C ASN A 89 0.33 -12.82 -3.40
N LEU A 90 0.04 -11.76 -4.14
CA LEU A 90 0.53 -10.40 -3.86
C LEU A 90 -0.66 -9.50 -3.57
N LEU A 91 -0.56 -8.69 -2.52
CA LEU A 91 -1.53 -7.63 -2.23
C LEU A 91 -0.80 -6.30 -2.18
N ILE A 92 -1.32 -5.30 -2.90
CA ILE A 92 -0.82 -3.93 -2.91
C ILE A 92 -1.96 -3.04 -2.42
N LEU A 93 -1.76 -2.31 -1.33
CA LEU A 93 -2.72 -1.36 -0.77
C LEU A 93 -2.13 0.05 -0.85
N CYS A 94 -2.90 1.00 -1.36
CA CYS A 94 -2.53 2.41 -1.39
C CYS A 94 -3.04 3.12 -0.15
N ILE A 95 -2.11 3.76 0.57
CA ILE A 95 -2.36 4.53 1.77
C ILE A 95 -2.28 6.00 1.37
N ARG A 96 -3.44 6.67 1.32
CA ARG A 96 -3.57 8.10 1.04
C ARG A 96 -3.74 8.85 2.35
N PHE A 97 -2.89 9.84 2.60
CA PHE A 97 -3.02 10.67 3.79
C PHE A 97 -4.06 11.78 3.55
N PRO A 98 -5.03 11.99 4.45
CA PRO A 98 -6.01 13.05 4.32
C PRO A 98 -5.31 14.41 4.22
N HIS A 99 -5.73 15.30 3.31
CA HIS A 99 -5.24 16.68 3.27
C HIS A 99 -6.00 17.54 4.28
N PRO A 100 -5.35 18.48 4.98
CA PRO A 100 -6.07 19.46 5.79
C PRO A 100 -6.88 20.37 4.87
N GLU A 101 -8.19 20.48 5.12
CA GLU A 101 -9.18 21.20 4.30
C GLU A 101 -8.91 22.71 4.10
N LYS A 102 -7.89 23.29 4.76
CA LYS A 102 -7.64 24.74 4.82
C LYS A 102 -6.34 25.25 4.18
N SER A 103 -5.56 24.42 3.48
CA SER A 103 -4.42 24.91 2.69
C SER A 103 -4.83 25.15 1.23
N LEU A 104 -5.06 26.41 0.88
CA LEU A 104 -5.33 26.85 -0.51
C LEU A 104 -4.11 26.72 -1.44
N HIS A 105 -3.00 26.19 -0.95
CA HIS A 105 -1.84 25.84 -1.74
C HIS A 105 -1.67 24.32 -1.69
N VAL A 106 -1.67 23.70 -2.88
CA VAL A 106 -1.28 22.31 -3.11
C VAL A 106 0.12 22.12 -2.54
N SER A 107 0.20 21.65 -1.30
CA SER A 107 1.47 21.37 -0.64
C SER A 107 2.03 20.08 -1.20
N VAL A 108 3.27 20.17 -1.70
CA VAL A 108 4.06 19.22 -2.50
C VAL A 108 4.50 17.97 -1.69
N LEU A 109 3.69 17.50 -0.74
CA LEU A 109 3.92 16.26 0.01
C LEU A 109 2.66 15.38 -0.07
N SER A 110 2.39 14.86 -1.28
CA SER A 110 1.10 14.24 -1.62
C SER A 110 1.22 12.93 -2.41
N GLU A 111 2.39 12.30 -2.42
CA GLU A 111 2.53 10.98 -3.03
C GLU A 111 1.97 9.89 -2.10
N PRO A 112 1.08 9.02 -2.60
CA PRO A 112 0.59 7.90 -1.81
C PRO A 112 1.74 6.95 -1.45
N ILE A 113 1.65 6.37 -0.26
CA ILE A 113 2.53 5.27 0.13
C ILE A 113 1.83 3.97 -0.22
N LEU A 114 2.58 2.98 -0.73
CA LEU A 114 2.07 1.65 -0.99
C LEU A 114 2.53 0.69 0.09
N LEU A 115 1.60 -0.16 0.54
CA LEU A 115 1.86 -1.33 1.36
C LEU A 115 1.74 -2.58 0.48
N CYS A 116 2.81 -3.35 0.39
CA CYS A 116 2.87 -4.60 -0.35
C CYS A 116 3.02 -5.79 0.61
N LEU A 117 2.07 -6.73 0.56
CA LEU A 117 2.13 -8.01 1.26
C LEU A 117 2.40 -9.13 0.26
N VAL A 118 3.37 -9.99 0.57
CA VAL A 118 3.76 -11.14 -0.24
C VAL A 118 3.41 -12.41 0.49
N GLY A 119 2.44 -13.15 -0.02
CA GLY A 119 1.98 -14.42 0.51
C GLY A 119 2.53 -15.62 -0.26
N ASN A 120 2.55 -16.79 0.40
CA ASN A 120 2.81 -18.08 -0.26
C ASN A 120 1.51 -18.72 -0.78
N GLU A 121 1.59 -19.96 -1.25
CA GLU A 121 0.46 -20.73 -1.80
C GLU A 121 -0.74 -20.88 -0.85
N SER A 122 -0.51 -20.82 0.47
CA SER A 122 -1.59 -20.90 1.46
C SER A 122 -2.30 -19.57 1.71
N SER A 123 -1.69 -18.46 1.27
CA SER A 123 -2.24 -17.13 1.50
C SER A 123 -3.57 -16.93 0.77
N LYS A 124 -4.50 -16.21 1.40
CA LYS A 124 -5.80 -15.86 0.83
C LYS A 124 -5.92 -14.35 0.76
N LEU A 125 -6.29 -13.83 -0.42
CA LEU A 125 -6.36 -12.38 -0.67
C LEU A 125 -7.25 -11.66 0.35
N GLY A 126 -8.40 -12.24 0.74
CA GLY A 126 -9.28 -11.64 1.75
C GLY A 126 -8.58 -11.45 3.11
N PHE A 127 -7.79 -12.44 3.55
CA PHE A 127 -7.04 -12.37 4.80
C PHE A 127 -5.87 -11.38 4.72
N MET A 128 -5.14 -11.38 3.59
CA MET A 128 -4.08 -10.41 3.32
C MET A 128 -4.65 -8.98 3.33
N HIS A 129 -5.79 -8.75 2.69
CA HIS A 129 -6.46 -7.46 2.65
C HIS A 129 -6.87 -6.99 4.05
N MET A 130 -7.45 -7.85 4.89
CA MET A 130 -7.78 -7.51 6.28
C MET A 130 -6.55 -7.06 7.08
N LYS A 131 -5.42 -7.77 6.94
CA LYS A 131 -4.17 -7.39 7.60
C LYS A 131 -3.61 -6.06 7.09
N ALA A 132 -3.64 -5.85 5.77
CA ALA A 132 -3.20 -4.61 5.16
C ALA A 132 -4.05 -3.41 5.65
N LYS A 133 -5.39 -3.57 5.71
CA LYS A 133 -6.29 -2.55 6.24
C LYS A 133 -6.06 -2.23 7.72
N SER A 134 -5.71 -3.24 8.53
CA SER A 134 -5.34 -2.99 9.93
C SER A 134 -4.05 -2.16 10.05
N ILE A 135 -3.06 -2.41 9.20
CA ILE A 135 -1.82 -1.60 9.16
C ILE A 135 -2.13 -0.17 8.70
N GLU A 136 -2.91 -0.01 7.62
CA GLU A 136 -3.32 1.30 7.11
C GLU A 136 -4.00 2.12 8.20
N LYS A 137 -4.99 1.55 8.89
CA LYS A 137 -5.70 2.24 9.98
C LYS A 137 -4.75 2.70 11.08
N TYR A 138 -3.83 1.84 11.50
CA TYR A 138 -2.84 2.19 12.53
C TYR A 138 -1.93 3.34 12.06
N LEU A 139 -1.41 3.27 10.83
CA LEU A 139 -0.55 4.30 10.26
C LEU A 139 -1.26 5.65 10.13
N LEU A 140 -2.52 5.65 9.70
CA LEU A 140 -3.32 6.88 9.58
C LEU A 140 -3.54 7.51 10.96
N ASN A 141 -3.92 6.72 11.97
CA ASN A 141 -4.12 7.21 13.34
C ASN A 141 -2.85 7.85 13.92
N GLU A 142 -1.70 7.17 13.81
CA GLU A 142 -0.41 7.70 14.32
C GLU A 142 0.01 8.99 13.61
N LEU A 143 -0.36 9.16 12.34
CA LEU A 143 -0.03 10.37 11.58
C LEU A 143 -1.00 11.52 11.85
N GLU A 144 -2.25 11.23 12.23
CA GLU A 144 -3.18 12.23 12.76
C GLU A 144 -2.66 12.80 14.09
N GLU A 145 -2.21 11.96 15.01
CA GLU A 145 -1.65 12.40 16.30
C GLU A 145 -0.40 13.28 16.16
N ILE A 146 0.39 13.11 15.10
CA ILE A 146 1.56 13.96 14.81
C ILE A 146 1.15 15.34 14.27
N ARG A 147 -0.08 15.51 13.74
CA ARG A 147 -0.55 16.79 13.18
C ARG A 147 -1.09 17.78 14.22
N ASP A 148 -1.41 17.31 15.41
CA ASP A 148 -1.95 18.12 16.51
C ASP A 148 -0.87 18.73 17.44
N ILE A 149 0.42 18.65 17.05
CA ILE A 149 1.58 19.25 17.74
C ILE A 149 2.19 20.33 16.86
#